data_AF-A0A327RFP8-F1
#
_entry.id   AF-A0A327RFP8-F1
#
_cell.length_a   1.000
_cell.length_b   1.000
_cell.length_c   1.000
_cell.angle_alpha   90.00
_cell.angle_beta   90.00
_cell.angle_gamma   90.00
#
_symmetry.space_group_name_H-M   'P 1'
#
loop_
_entity.id
_entity.type
_entity.pdbx_description
1 polymer ?
#
loop_
_entity_poly.entity_id
_entity_poly.type
_entity_poly.pdbx_seq_one_letter_code
_entity_poly.pdbx_strand_id
1 'polypeptide(L)'
;MGKEILIAMNKNLNHIQKTKEALLIQGVEKLKIIGFDNVTIHNILTEEIYILYFSSYLKKISDPKNDNEIIAIKELKSFITKRREI
;
A
#
# COMPACT_ATOMS: atom_id res chain seq x y z
N MET A 1 -22.23 -12.36 -21.81
CA MET A 1 -21.86 -10.98 -21.42
C MET A 1 -21.63 -10.79 -19.92
N GLY A 2 -22.50 -11.23 -18.99
CA GLY A 2 -22.29 -10.95 -17.54
C GLY A 2 -21.09 -11.66 -16.88
N LYS A 3 -20.76 -12.89 -17.31
CA LYS A 3 -19.70 -13.72 -16.68
C LYS A 3 -18.27 -13.22 -16.97
N GLU A 4 -18.04 -12.67 -18.16
CA GLU A 4 -16.71 -12.18 -18.58
C GLU A 4 -16.33 -10.88 -17.86
N ILE A 5 -17.30 -10.00 -17.62
CA ILE A 5 -17.13 -8.76 -16.85
C ILE A 5 -16.76 -9.09 -15.40
N LEU A 6 -17.46 -10.04 -14.77
CA LEU A 6 -17.16 -10.49 -13.40
C LEU A 6 -15.75 -11.07 -13.26
N ILE A 7 -15.29 -11.86 -14.24
CA ILE A 7 -13.95 -12.44 -14.24
C ILE A 7 -12.88 -11.34 -14.39
N ALA A 8 -13.10 -10.37 -15.28
CA ALA A 8 -12.20 -9.23 -15.46
C ALA A 8 -12.11 -8.37 -14.19
N MET A 9 -13.24 -8.09 -13.53
CA MET A 9 -13.29 -7.36 -12.26
C MET A 9 -12.52 -8.09 -11.15
N ASN A 10 -12.74 -9.41 -10.99
CA ASN A 10 -12.04 -10.21 -9.98
C ASN A 10 -10.53 -10.28 -10.23
N LYS A 11 -10.11 -10.39 -11.50
CA LYS A 11 -8.69 -10.38 -11.87
C LYS A 11 -8.03 -9.05 -11.55
N ASN A 12 -8.72 -7.93 -11.79
CA ASN A 12 -8.24 -6.60 -11.46
C ASN A 12 -8.08 -6.42 -9.94
N LEU A 13 -9.09 -6.81 -9.16
CA LEU A 13 -9.05 -6.73 -7.69
C LEU A 13 -7.89 -7.54 -7.11
N ASN A 14 -7.67 -8.76 -7.60
CA ASN A 14 -6.56 -9.60 -7.16
C ASN A 14 -5.20 -8.97 -7.50
N HIS A 15 -5.09 -8.33 -8.67
CA HIS A 15 -3.87 -7.62 -9.05
C HIS A 15 -3.60 -6.41 -8.15
N ILE A 16 -4.61 -5.58 -7.90
CA ILE A 16 -4.50 -4.44 -6.96
C ILE A 16 -4.09 -4.91 -5.57
N GLN A 17 -4.66 -6.03 -5.09
CA GLN A 17 -4.32 -6.60 -3.80
C GLN A 17 -2.85 -7.02 -3.72
N LYS A 18 -2.33 -7.71 -4.74
CA LYS A 18 -0.91 -8.09 -4.81
C LYS A 18 0.01 -6.87 -4.83
N THR A 19 -0.37 -5.81 -5.54
CA THR A 19 0.41 -4.56 -5.56
C THR A 19 0.45 -3.89 -4.20
N LYS A 20 -0.66 -3.88 -3.46
CA LYS A 20 -0.67 -3.37 -2.07
C LYS A 20 0.25 -4.17 -1.16
N GLU A 21 0.18 -5.50 -1.22
CA GLU A 21 1.05 -6.38 -0.42
C GLU A 21 2.52 -6.13 -0.76
N ALA A 22 2.86 -6.00 -2.04
CA ALA A 22 4.21 -5.65 -2.48
C ALA A 22 4.68 -4.29 -1.94
N LEU A 23 3.82 -3.26 -1.98
CA LEU A 23 4.14 -1.93 -1.41
C LEU A 23 4.37 -1.99 0.10
N LEU A 24 3.60 -2.80 0.83
CA LEU A 24 3.78 -2.99 2.27
C LEU A 24 5.10 -3.71 2.57
N ILE A 25 5.44 -4.75 1.81
CA ILE A 25 6.72 -5.46 1.95
C ILE A 25 7.89 -4.51 1.70
N GLN A 26 7.86 -3.76 0.60
CA GLN A 26 8.90 -2.77 0.31
C GLN A 26 8.98 -1.68 1.39
N GLY A 27 7.83 -1.24 1.91
CA GLY A 27 7.77 -0.34 3.05
C GLY A 27 8.50 -0.90 4.28
N VAL A 28 8.18 -2.13 4.66
CA VAL A 28 8.83 -2.85 5.78
C VAL A 28 10.35 -2.90 5.58
N GLU A 29 10.80 -3.30 4.39
CA GLU A 29 12.23 -3.34 4.07
C GLU A 29 12.90 -1.97 4.18
N LYS A 30 12.25 -0.91 3.66
CA LYS A 30 12.77 0.46 3.77
C LYS A 30 12.87 0.92 5.22
N LEU A 31 11.89 0.60 6.06
CA LEU A 31 11.93 0.95 7.48
C LEU A 31 13.02 0.16 8.22
N LYS A 32 13.24 -1.10 7.88
CA LYS A 32 14.35 -1.90 8.45
C LYS A 32 15.72 -1.33 8.08
N ILE A 33 15.90 -0.91 6.83
CA ILE A 33 17.15 -0.30 6.36
C ILE A 33 17.52 0.96 7.16
N ILE A 34 16.52 1.71 7.65
CA ILE A 34 16.74 2.93 8.46
C ILE A 34 16.76 2.68 9.98
N GLY A 35 16.70 1.43 10.42
CA GLY A 35 16.90 1.03 11.82
C GLY A 35 15.66 0.58 12.59
N PHE A 36 14.50 0.39 11.94
CA PHE A 36 13.32 -0.17 12.60
C PHE A 36 13.24 -1.69 12.44
N ASP A 37 13.95 -2.45 13.27
CA ASP A 37 14.07 -3.91 13.11
C ASP A 37 12.77 -4.68 13.36
N ASN A 38 11.89 -4.16 14.22
CA ASN A 38 10.63 -4.81 14.62
C ASN A 38 9.43 -4.46 13.73
N VAL A 39 9.64 -3.73 12.64
CA VAL A 39 8.56 -3.41 11.70
C VAL A 39 8.14 -4.67 10.92
N THR A 40 6.83 -4.84 10.79
CA THR A 40 6.15 -5.93 10.11
C THR A 40 5.04 -5.39 9.23
N ILE A 41 4.52 -6.20 8.31
CA ILE A 41 3.38 -5.82 7.45
C ILE A 41 2.14 -5.47 8.30
N HIS A 42 2.00 -6.08 9.47
CA HIS A 42 0.86 -5.84 10.36
C HIS A 42 0.97 -4.51 11.08
N ASN A 43 2.17 -4.16 11.57
CA ASN A 43 2.35 -2.98 12.41
C ASN A 43 2.70 -1.70 11.62
N ILE A 44 3.15 -1.82 10.36
CA ILE A 44 3.50 -0.67 9.51
C ILE A 44 2.32 0.30 9.27
N LEU A 45 1.09 -0.21 9.37
CA LEU A 45 -0.15 0.55 9.22
C LEU A 45 -0.86 0.86 10.54
N THR A 46 -0.32 0.43 11.69
CA THR A 46 -0.95 0.64 13.00
C THR A 46 -0.11 1.52 13.92
N GLU A 47 1.22 1.40 13.87
CA GLU A 47 2.13 2.17 14.71
C GLU A 47 2.34 3.55 14.11
N GLU A 48 2.13 4.60 14.91
CA GLU A 48 2.14 5.99 14.44
C GLU A 48 3.45 6.37 13.73
N ILE A 49 4.59 5.94 14.30
CA ILE A 49 5.90 6.22 13.74
C ILE A 49 6.10 5.52 12.39
N TYR A 50 5.67 4.25 12.26
CA TYR A 50 5.80 3.52 11.00
C TYR A 50 4.89 4.10 9.92
N ILE A 51 3.66 4.47 10.30
CA ILE A 51 2.72 5.15 9.42
C ILE A 51 3.34 6.44 8.87
N LEU A 52 4.03 7.23 9.70
CA LEU A 52 4.67 8.47 9.28
C LEU A 52 5.74 8.23 8.21
N TYR A 53 6.67 7.31 8.45
CA TYR A 53 7.73 6.99 7.49
C TYR A 53 7.18 6.32 6.23
N PHE A 54 6.23 5.40 6.38
CA PHE A 54 5.61 4.71 5.25
C PHE A 54 4.82 5.68 4.36
N SER A 55 4.10 6.65 4.95
CA SER A 55 3.44 7.72 4.19
C SER A 55 4.42 8.56 3.37
N SER A 56 5.60 8.87 3.93
CA SER A 56 6.68 9.56 3.21
C SER A 56 7.21 8.73 2.04
N TYR A 57 7.41 7.42 2.24
CA TYR A 57 7.79 6.48 1.18
C TYR A 57 6.74 6.46 0.05
N LEU A 58 5.46 6.29 0.36
CA LEU A 58 4.37 6.28 -0.63
C LEU A 58 4.23 7.61 -1.41
N LYS A 59 4.73 8.73 -0.88
CA LYS A 59 4.79 10.01 -1.62
C LYS A 59 5.88 10.04 -2.69
N LYS A 60 6.94 9.24 -2.54
CA LYS A 60 8.09 9.21 -3.45
C LYS A 60 7.94 8.24 -4.62
N ILE A 61 7.11 7.20 -4.49
CA ILE A 61 7.01 6.10 -5.46
C ILE A 61 6.18 6.46 -6.69
N SER A 62 5.45 7.58 -6.71
CA SER A 62 4.44 7.87 -7.74
C SER A 62 5.00 7.74 -9.16
N ASP A 63 4.80 6.56 -9.77
CA ASP A 63 5.17 6.24 -11.14
C ASP A 63 3.93 6.45 -12.02
N PRO A 64 3.97 7.42 -12.96
CA PRO A 64 2.84 7.73 -13.83
C PRO A 64 2.50 6.61 -14.83
N LYS A 65 3.30 5.54 -14.95
CA LYS A 65 3.10 4.49 -15.95
C LYS A 65 2.22 3.32 -15.48
N ASN A 66 1.88 3.24 -14.18
CA ASN A 66 1.15 2.10 -13.61
C ASN A 66 -0.12 2.54 -12.87
N ASP A 67 -1.25 2.57 -13.59
CA ASP A 67 -2.56 2.98 -13.04
C ASP A 67 -2.97 2.16 -11.81
N ASN A 68 -2.70 0.85 -11.79
CA ASN A 68 -3.07 -0.03 -10.67
C ASN A 68 -2.25 0.26 -9.41
N GLU A 69 -0.96 0.58 -9.59
CA GLU A 69 -0.09 0.98 -8.48
C GLU A 69 -0.47 2.35 -7.94
N ILE A 70 -0.82 3.30 -8.80
CA ILE A 70 -1.36 4.61 -8.38
C ILE A 70 -2.63 4.41 -7.54
N ILE A 71 -3.53 3.52 -7.95
CA ILE A 71 -4.75 3.18 -7.20
C ILE A 71 -4.38 2.59 -5.84
N ALA A 72 -3.49 1.59 -5.80
CA ALA A 72 -3.04 0.96 -4.55
C ALA A 72 -2.40 1.99 -3.58
N ILE A 73 -1.56 2.89 -4.09
CA ILE A 73 -0.93 3.97 -3.32
C ILE A 73 -2.01 4.91 -2.76
N LYS A 74 -3.01 5.30 -3.56
CA LYS A 74 -4.10 6.19 -3.13
C LYS A 74 -4.93 5.56 -2.01
N GLU A 75 -5.25 4.27 -2.13
CA GLU A 75 -6.03 3.55 -1.12
C GLU A 75 -5.25 3.40 0.20
N LEU A 76 -3.96 3.06 0.14
CA LEU A 76 -3.10 3.01 1.33
C LEU A 76 -2.98 4.38 2.01
N LYS A 77 -2.82 5.46 1.23
CA LYS A 77 -2.81 6.83 1.76
C LYS A 77 -4.13 7.19 2.44
N SER A 78 -5.27 6.86 1.82
CA SER A 78 -6.59 7.12 2.40
C SER A 78 -6.77 6.37 3.71
N PHE A 79 -6.36 5.10 3.80
CA PHE A 79 -6.42 4.32 5.02
C PHE A 79 -5.59 4.93 6.15
N ILE A 80 -4.35 5.35 5.84
CA ILE A 80 -3.46 6.03 6.78
C ILE A 80 -4.07 7.34 7.29
N THR A 81 -4.63 8.16 6.40
CA THR A 81 -5.26 9.43 6.79
C THR A 81 -6.46 9.20 7.71
N LYS A 82 -7.36 8.27 7.36
CA LYS A 82 -8.53 7.94 8.20
C LYS A 82 -8.14 7.53 9.62
N ARG A 83 -7.02 6.85 9.80
CA ARG A 83 -6.53 6.47 11.14
C ARG A 83 -5.99 7.63 11.97
N ARG A 84 -5.62 8.74 11.34
CA ARG A 84 -5.12 9.94 12.03
C ARG A 84 -6.23 10.92 12.42
N GLU A 85 -7.43 10.73 11.90
CA GLU A 85 -8.62 11.54 12.18
C GLU A 85 -9.46 11.00 13.36
N ILE A 86 -9.08 9.84 13.90
CA ILE A 86 -9.69 9.16 15.06
C ILE A 86 -8.78 9.36 16.27
#